data_AF-A0A2Z2MGK3-F1
#
_entry.id   AF-A0A2Z2MGK3-F1
#
_cell.length_a   1.000
_cell.length_b   1.000
_cell.length_c   1.000
_cell.angle_alpha   90.00
_cell.angle_beta   90.00
_cell.angle_gamma   90.00
#
_symmetry.space_group_name_H-M   'P 1'
#
loop_
_entity.id
_entity.type
_entity.pdbx_description
1 polymer ?
#
loop_
_entity_poly.entity_id
_entity_poly.type
_entity_poly.pdbx_seq_one_letter_code
_entity_poly.pdbx_strand_id
1 'polypeptide(L)'
;MWERFIEEKVEEIRNTVGDGKAIIALSGGVDSSVAAVLAHKAIGDRLHAVFVNTGFMRKNEPEFVVKTFRDEFGLNLHYVDAGERFFSELKGVTDPEEKRKIIGRVFIEVFEEVAREIDAQFLIQGTIAPDWIESRGKIKSHHNVGGLPERLNLRLIEPVRDLYKDEVRELGRELGLPEKIYNRMPFPGPGLAVRVLGEVTPEKVAIVREANAIVEEEIERAGLRPWQAFAVLLGVKTVGVQGDIRAYKETIAVRVVESLDGMTANAMNVPFEVLQRIAFRITSEIPDVGRVLYDITNKPPATIEFE
;
A
#
# COMPACT_ATOMS: atom_id res chain seq x y z
N MET A 1 2.76 -27.29 -10.46
CA MET A 1 1.36 -26.86 -10.22
C MET A 1 1.16 -25.45 -10.74
N TRP A 2 2.00 -24.50 -10.32
CA TRP A 2 1.93 -23.10 -10.76
C TRP A 2 2.20 -22.87 -12.25
N GLU A 3 3.13 -23.59 -12.88
CA GLU A 3 3.39 -23.46 -14.33
C GLU A 3 2.12 -23.65 -15.18
N ARG A 4 1.39 -24.74 -14.94
CA ARG A 4 0.13 -25.02 -15.63
C ARG A 4 -0.93 -23.95 -15.37
N PHE A 5 -1.07 -23.49 -14.13
CA PHE A 5 -1.99 -22.40 -13.79
C PHE A 5 -1.63 -21.11 -14.54
N ILE A 6 -0.35 -20.77 -14.62
CA ILE A 6 0.15 -19.61 -15.36
C ILE A 6 -0.19 -19.74 -16.84
N GLU A 7 0.07 -20.90 -17.46
CA GLU A 7 -0.26 -21.15 -18.87
C GLU A 7 -1.76 -20.99 -19.15
N GLU A 8 -2.61 -21.63 -18.35
CA GLU A 8 -4.07 -21.56 -18.47
C GLU A 8 -4.57 -20.11 -18.34
N LYS A 9 -4.07 -19.34 -17.36
CA LYS A 9 -4.49 -17.95 -17.17
C LYS A 9 -3.95 -17.01 -18.24
N VAL A 10 -2.73 -17.24 -18.72
CA VAL A 10 -2.16 -16.48 -19.83
C VAL A 10 -2.98 -16.68 -21.11
N GLU A 11 -3.43 -17.91 -21.38
CA GLU A 11 -4.29 -18.21 -22.53
C GLU A 11 -5.69 -17.58 -22.36
N GLU A 12 -6.29 -17.68 -21.18
CA GLU A 12 -7.59 -17.05 -20.88
C GLU A 12 -7.56 -15.54 -21.08
N ILE A 13 -6.55 -14.85 -20.54
CA ILE A 13 -6.38 -13.40 -20.71
C ILE A 13 -6.21 -13.07 -22.19
N ARG A 14 -5.35 -13.81 -22.91
CA ARG A 14 -5.09 -13.56 -24.34
C ARG A 14 -6.36 -13.71 -25.18
N ASN A 15 -7.14 -14.76 -24.95
CA ASN A 15 -8.39 -15.02 -25.66
C ASN A 15 -9.47 -13.98 -25.33
N THR A 16 -9.54 -13.54 -24.06
CA THR A 16 -10.53 -12.56 -23.61
C THR A 16 -10.22 -11.16 -24.16
N VAL A 17 -8.96 -10.76 -24.14
CA VAL A 17 -8.51 -9.43 -24.59
C VAL A 17 -8.45 -9.36 -26.12
N GLY A 18 -8.13 -10.46 -26.80
CA GLY A 18 -7.93 -10.49 -28.25
C GLY A 18 -6.82 -9.51 -28.65
N ASP A 19 -7.14 -8.58 -29.55
CA ASP A 19 -6.25 -7.48 -29.98
C ASP A 19 -6.45 -6.16 -29.20
N GLY A 20 -7.33 -6.16 -28.19
CA GLY A 20 -7.63 -4.98 -27.38
C GLY A 20 -6.48 -4.55 -26.46
N LYS A 21 -6.66 -3.40 -25.81
CA LYS A 21 -5.76 -2.90 -24.76
C LYS A 21 -6.36 -3.13 -23.38
N ALA A 22 -5.51 -3.47 -22.42
CA ALA A 22 -5.89 -3.60 -21.02
C ALA A 22 -5.13 -2.60 -20.15
N ILE A 23 -5.76 -2.18 -19.06
CA ILE A 23 -5.16 -1.29 -18.07
C ILE A 23 -5.22 -1.92 -16.69
N ILE A 24 -4.20 -1.66 -15.86
CA ILE A 24 -4.18 -2.09 -14.45
C ILE A 24 -3.67 -0.96 -13.56
N ALA A 25 -4.33 -0.77 -12.42
CA ALA A 25 -3.80 0.03 -11.32
C ALA A 25 -2.74 -0.78 -10.56
N LEU A 26 -1.47 -0.41 -10.70
CA LEU A 26 -0.36 -1.08 -10.04
C LEU A 26 -0.08 -0.40 -8.69
N SER A 27 -0.49 -1.01 -7.58
CA SER A 27 -0.32 -0.41 -6.24
C SER A 27 1.02 -0.71 -5.58
N GLY A 28 1.82 -1.60 -6.20
CA GLY A 28 3.01 -2.20 -5.58
C GLY A 28 2.68 -3.32 -4.57
N GLY A 29 1.39 -3.57 -4.28
CA GLY A 29 0.96 -4.74 -3.52
C GLY A 29 1.11 -6.03 -4.32
N VAL A 30 1.30 -7.16 -3.64
CA VAL A 30 1.56 -8.46 -4.27
C VAL A 30 0.47 -8.85 -5.27
N ASP A 31 -0.81 -8.63 -4.96
CA ASP A 31 -1.92 -9.10 -5.81
C ASP A 31 -1.96 -8.35 -7.15
N SER A 32 -1.88 -7.01 -7.11
CA SER A 32 -1.79 -6.18 -8.32
C SER A 32 -0.53 -6.48 -9.14
N SER A 33 0.58 -6.81 -8.47
CA SER A 33 1.86 -7.12 -9.10
C SER A 33 1.78 -8.45 -9.86
N VAL A 34 1.22 -9.49 -9.24
CA VAL A 34 1.02 -10.80 -9.86
C VAL A 34 0.06 -10.68 -11.04
N ALA A 35 -1.06 -9.99 -10.87
CA ALA A 35 -2.02 -9.78 -11.96
C ALA A 35 -1.40 -9.00 -13.13
N ALA A 36 -0.57 -7.98 -12.85
CA ALA A 36 0.14 -7.23 -13.89
C ALA A 36 1.13 -8.11 -14.65
N VAL A 37 1.93 -8.92 -13.96
CA VAL A 37 2.93 -9.79 -14.61
C VAL A 37 2.25 -10.89 -15.44
N LEU A 38 1.15 -11.49 -14.94
CA LEU A 38 0.35 -12.45 -15.72
C LEU A 38 -0.22 -11.84 -16.99
N ALA A 39 -0.83 -10.65 -16.88
CA ALA A 39 -1.37 -9.95 -18.03
C ALA A 39 -0.27 -9.54 -19.01
N HIS A 40 0.89 -9.09 -18.52
CA HIS A 40 2.02 -8.75 -19.38
C HIS A 40 2.55 -9.97 -20.15
N LYS A 41 2.65 -11.14 -19.51
CA LYS A 41 2.97 -12.41 -20.20
C LYS A 41 1.93 -12.78 -21.27
N ALA A 42 0.67 -12.40 -21.09
CA ALA A 42 -0.41 -12.71 -22.03
C ALA A 42 -0.45 -11.79 -23.25
N ILE A 43 -0.32 -10.47 -23.04
CA ILE A 43 -0.60 -9.44 -24.06
C ILE A 43 0.53 -8.42 -24.28
N GLY A 44 1.66 -8.55 -23.57
CA GLY A 44 2.85 -7.72 -23.75
C GLY A 44 2.59 -6.23 -23.49
N ASP A 45 3.03 -5.38 -24.41
CA ASP A 45 2.93 -3.92 -24.33
C ASP A 45 1.51 -3.37 -24.42
N ARG A 46 0.52 -4.22 -24.77
CA ARG A 46 -0.90 -3.86 -24.76
C ARG A 46 -1.49 -3.82 -23.35
N LEU A 47 -0.76 -4.34 -22.36
CA LEU A 47 -1.05 -4.05 -20.95
C LEU A 47 -0.40 -2.72 -20.57
N HIS A 48 -1.22 -1.76 -20.17
CA HIS A 48 -0.77 -0.51 -19.59
C HIS A 48 -0.88 -0.58 -18.07
N ALA A 49 0.25 -0.60 -17.37
CA ALA A 49 0.28 -0.52 -15.92
C ALA A 49 0.34 0.95 -15.49
N VAL A 50 -0.58 1.39 -14.64
CA VAL A 50 -0.61 2.76 -14.10
C VAL A 50 -0.23 2.72 -12.64
N PHE A 51 0.86 3.39 -12.30
CA PHE A 51 1.29 3.59 -10.92
C PHE A 51 1.14 5.08 -10.57
N VAL A 52 0.18 5.36 -9.69
CA VAL A 52 -0.11 6.72 -9.19
C VAL A 52 0.65 6.94 -7.90
N ASN A 53 1.67 7.80 -7.94
CA ASN A 53 2.32 8.30 -6.74
C ASN A 53 1.40 9.33 -6.07
N THR A 54 0.77 8.92 -4.97
CA THR A 54 -0.15 9.76 -4.19
C THR A 54 0.55 10.76 -3.27
N GLY A 55 1.88 10.67 -3.14
CA GLY A 55 2.63 11.35 -2.08
C GLY A 55 2.55 10.65 -0.72
N PHE A 56 1.72 9.61 -0.54
CA PHE A 56 1.54 8.90 0.74
C PHE A 56 2.16 7.50 0.76
N MET A 57 3.04 7.20 -0.20
CA MET A 57 3.77 5.93 -0.26
C MET A 57 4.92 5.89 0.76
N ARG A 58 5.45 4.69 1.01
CA ARG A 58 6.65 4.51 1.85
C ARG A 58 7.88 5.16 1.21
N LYS A 59 8.93 5.32 2.03
CA LYS A 59 10.24 5.78 1.57
C LYS A 59 10.77 4.87 0.46
N ASN A 60 11.22 5.47 -0.64
CA ASN A 60 11.79 4.79 -1.82
C ASN A 60 10.85 3.81 -2.54
N GLU A 61 9.57 3.73 -2.15
CA GLU A 61 8.62 2.81 -2.77
C GLU A 61 8.32 3.17 -4.23
N PRO A 62 8.14 4.46 -4.60
CA PRO A 62 7.93 4.81 -6.00
C PRO A 62 9.08 4.40 -6.91
N GLU A 63 10.32 4.65 -6.49
CA GLU A 63 11.54 4.32 -7.21
C GLU A 63 11.69 2.81 -7.35
N PHE A 64 11.39 2.06 -6.27
CA PHE A 64 11.41 0.60 -6.28
C PHE A 64 10.39 0.02 -7.27
N VAL A 65 9.14 0.52 -7.27
CA VAL A 65 8.09 0.08 -8.20
C VAL A 65 8.49 0.37 -9.66
N VAL A 66 8.97 1.58 -9.95
CA VAL A 66 9.41 1.92 -11.31
C VAL A 66 10.54 1.00 -11.76
N LYS A 67 11.58 0.85 -10.95
CA LYS A 67 12.71 -0.01 -11.28
C LYS A 67 12.28 -1.45 -11.55
N THR A 68 11.51 -2.05 -10.65
CA THR A 68 11.09 -3.44 -10.80
C THR A 68 10.20 -3.62 -12.02
N PHE A 69 9.13 -2.86 -12.15
CA PHE A 69 8.14 -3.16 -13.19
C PHE A 69 8.52 -2.63 -14.57
N ARG A 70 9.13 -1.44 -14.66
CA ARG A 70 9.57 -0.89 -15.95
C ARG A 70 10.91 -1.47 -16.39
N ASP A 71 11.93 -1.39 -15.54
CA ASP A 71 13.31 -1.66 -15.97
C ASP A 71 13.64 -3.17 -15.95
N GLU A 72 13.16 -3.90 -14.95
CA GLU A 72 13.45 -5.34 -14.81
C GLU A 72 12.43 -6.23 -15.52
N PHE A 73 11.12 -5.94 -15.38
CA PHE A 73 10.05 -6.72 -16.02
C PHE A 73 9.62 -6.20 -17.40
N GLY A 74 10.01 -5.00 -17.81
CA GLY A 74 9.68 -4.45 -19.13
C GLY A 74 8.21 -4.07 -19.31
N LEU A 75 7.44 -3.84 -18.23
CA LEU A 75 6.05 -3.40 -18.36
C LEU A 75 5.98 -2.00 -18.96
N ASN A 76 4.95 -1.79 -19.79
CA ASN A 76 4.52 -0.47 -20.24
C ASN A 76 3.90 0.31 -19.06
N LEU A 77 4.77 0.88 -18.23
CA LEU A 77 4.45 1.52 -16.95
C LEU A 77 4.28 3.04 -17.10
N HIS A 78 3.08 3.51 -16.80
CA HIS A 78 2.68 4.91 -16.68
C HIS A 78 2.89 5.35 -15.23
N TYR A 79 3.94 6.13 -15.00
CA TYR A 79 4.19 6.75 -13.70
C TYR A 79 3.51 8.11 -13.64
N VAL A 80 2.58 8.28 -12.70
CA VAL A 80 1.84 9.54 -12.51
C VAL A 80 2.18 10.11 -11.16
N ASP A 81 2.87 11.25 -11.12
CA ASP A 81 3.07 12.01 -9.89
C ASP A 81 1.86 12.89 -9.63
N ALA A 82 1.03 12.49 -8.68
CA ALA A 82 -0.18 13.20 -8.29
C ALA A 82 -0.09 13.79 -6.87
N GLY A 83 1.09 13.77 -6.24
CA GLY A 83 1.25 14.13 -4.84
C GLY A 83 0.65 15.48 -4.48
N GLU A 84 0.92 16.52 -5.29
CA GLU A 84 0.37 17.87 -5.07
C GLU A 84 -1.17 17.88 -5.08
N ARG A 85 -1.81 17.19 -6.02
CA ARG A 85 -3.28 17.08 -6.12
C ARG A 85 -3.88 16.40 -4.89
N PHE A 86 -3.24 15.33 -4.41
CA PHE A 86 -3.69 14.65 -3.20
C PHE A 86 -3.56 15.53 -1.94
N PHE A 87 -2.44 16.25 -1.79
CA PHE A 87 -2.26 17.18 -0.67
C PHE A 87 -3.24 18.35 -0.73
N SER A 88 -3.50 18.92 -1.92
CA SER A 88 -4.42 20.05 -2.06
C SER A 88 -5.86 19.68 -1.68
N GLU A 89 -6.30 18.49 -2.08
CA GLU A 89 -7.66 17.99 -1.82
C GLU A 89 -7.87 17.59 -0.34
N LEU A 90 -6.80 17.30 0.39
CA LEU A 90 -6.85 16.95 1.83
C LEU A 90 -6.66 18.14 2.78
N LYS A 91 -6.49 19.35 2.24
CA LYS A 91 -6.27 20.55 3.05
C LYS A 91 -7.43 20.80 4.02
N GLY A 92 -7.12 20.93 5.31
CA GLY A 92 -8.09 21.13 6.38
C GLY A 92 -8.90 19.90 6.77
N VAL A 93 -8.70 18.74 6.13
CA VAL A 93 -9.48 17.53 6.42
C VAL A 93 -8.86 16.77 7.57
N THR A 94 -9.60 16.62 8.66
CA THR A 94 -9.16 15.88 9.86
C THR A 94 -9.91 14.57 10.08
N ASP A 95 -11.12 14.45 9.51
CA ASP A 95 -11.95 13.25 9.66
C ASP A 95 -11.38 12.07 8.84
N PRO A 96 -11.17 10.89 9.44
CA PRO A 96 -10.52 9.77 8.76
C PRO A 96 -11.35 9.16 7.63
N GLU A 97 -12.67 9.09 7.78
CA GLU A 97 -13.56 8.57 6.75
C GLU A 97 -13.60 9.51 5.54
N GLU A 98 -13.65 10.82 5.76
CA GLU A 98 -13.59 11.81 4.69
C GLU A 98 -12.21 11.79 3.99
N LYS A 99 -11.11 11.62 4.72
CA LYS A 99 -9.77 11.40 4.12
C LYS A 99 -9.76 10.20 3.17
N ARG A 100 -10.31 9.07 3.61
CA ARG A 100 -10.41 7.84 2.78
C ARG A 100 -11.23 8.10 1.52
N LYS A 101 -12.38 8.75 1.67
CA LYS A 101 -13.28 9.07 0.55
C LYS A 101 -12.64 10.00 -0.47
N ILE A 102 -11.97 11.06 -0.01
CA ILE A 102 -11.25 12.00 -0.87
C ILE A 102 -10.13 11.29 -1.62
N ILE A 103 -9.29 10.52 -0.91
CA ILE A 103 -8.19 9.78 -1.54
C ILE A 103 -8.70 8.80 -2.58
N GLY A 104 -9.75 8.03 -2.26
CA GLY A 104 -10.37 7.11 -3.20
C GLY A 104 -10.91 7.81 -4.45
N ARG A 105 -11.62 8.95 -4.27
CA ARG A 105 -12.14 9.75 -5.37
C ARG A 105 -11.01 10.29 -6.27
N VAL A 106 -10.02 10.95 -5.68
CA VAL A 106 -8.90 11.57 -6.43
C VAL A 106 -8.11 10.50 -7.18
N PHE A 107 -7.90 9.34 -6.56
CA PHE A 107 -7.25 8.20 -7.23
C PHE A 107 -8.03 7.75 -8.47
N ILE A 108 -9.35 7.60 -8.34
CA ILE A 108 -10.23 7.23 -9.46
C ILE A 108 -10.16 8.28 -10.57
N GLU A 109 -10.22 9.57 -10.24
CA GLU A 109 -10.14 10.65 -11.23
C GLU A 109 -8.81 10.61 -12.01
N VAL A 110 -7.68 10.47 -11.32
CA VAL A 110 -6.34 10.38 -11.94
C VAL A 110 -6.23 9.12 -12.81
N PHE A 111 -6.70 7.97 -12.31
CA PHE A 111 -6.66 6.73 -13.08
C PHE A 111 -7.54 6.80 -14.34
N GLU A 112 -8.70 7.45 -14.26
CA GLU A 112 -9.59 7.66 -15.40
C GLU A 112 -9.00 8.56 -16.48
N GLU A 113 -8.32 9.63 -16.08
CA GLU A 113 -7.62 10.53 -17.02
C GLU A 113 -6.66 9.72 -17.89
N VAL A 114 -5.82 8.89 -17.26
CA VAL A 114 -4.88 8.00 -17.95
C VAL A 114 -5.60 6.92 -18.78
N ALA A 115 -6.66 6.32 -18.24
CA ALA A 115 -7.41 5.28 -18.95
C ALA A 115 -8.04 5.78 -20.26
N ARG A 116 -8.56 7.02 -20.25
CA ARG A 116 -9.13 7.66 -21.46
C ARG A 116 -8.07 7.95 -22.51
N GLU A 117 -6.87 8.37 -22.11
CA GLU A 117 -5.77 8.61 -23.05
C GLU A 117 -5.28 7.33 -23.74
N ILE A 118 -5.31 6.20 -23.02
CA ILE A 118 -4.85 4.91 -23.53
C ILE A 118 -5.87 4.26 -24.49
N ASP A 119 -7.15 4.61 -24.36
CA ASP A 119 -8.29 3.94 -25.01
C ASP A 119 -8.34 2.44 -24.66
N ALA A 120 -8.25 2.14 -23.37
CA ALA A 120 -8.33 0.78 -22.85
C ALA A 120 -9.76 0.24 -22.96
N GLN A 121 -9.89 -1.07 -23.19
CA GLN A 121 -11.19 -1.78 -23.26
C GLN A 121 -11.39 -2.73 -22.07
N PHE A 122 -10.28 -3.14 -21.46
CA PHE A 122 -10.26 -4.10 -20.36
C PHE A 122 -9.56 -3.52 -19.14
N LEU A 123 -10.07 -3.87 -17.97
CA LEU A 123 -9.47 -3.55 -16.69
C LEU A 123 -9.00 -4.86 -16.05
N ILE A 124 -7.72 -4.97 -15.75
CA ILE A 124 -7.19 -6.08 -14.95
C ILE A 124 -7.22 -5.67 -13.48
N GLN A 125 -7.73 -6.55 -12.61
CA GLN A 125 -7.69 -6.36 -11.16
C GLN A 125 -7.06 -7.57 -10.47
N GLY A 126 -6.26 -7.30 -9.43
CA GLY A 126 -5.68 -8.33 -8.55
C GLY A 126 -6.63 -8.81 -7.45
N THR A 127 -7.95 -8.81 -7.68
CA THR A 127 -8.93 -9.29 -6.69
C THR A 127 -8.67 -10.76 -6.37
N ILE A 128 -8.68 -11.13 -5.09
CA ILE A 128 -8.46 -12.52 -4.62
C ILE A 128 -9.68 -13.09 -3.91
N ALA A 129 -9.64 -14.39 -3.56
CA ALA A 129 -10.79 -15.09 -2.99
C ALA A 129 -11.35 -14.45 -1.71
N PRO A 130 -10.52 -14.08 -0.71
CA PRO A 130 -10.99 -13.38 0.48
C PRO A 130 -11.79 -12.10 0.19
N ASP A 131 -11.38 -11.32 -0.82
CA ASP A 131 -11.98 -10.01 -1.12
C ASP A 131 -13.45 -10.12 -1.55
N TRP A 132 -13.76 -11.07 -2.44
CA TRP A 132 -15.12 -11.23 -2.95
C TRP A 132 -16.01 -12.07 -2.02
N ILE A 133 -15.41 -12.92 -1.18
CA ILE A 133 -16.14 -13.61 -0.10
C ILE A 133 -16.62 -12.58 0.92
N GLU A 134 -15.75 -11.64 1.35
CA GLU A 134 -16.12 -10.56 2.26
C GLU A 134 -17.19 -9.62 1.66
N SER A 135 -17.12 -9.34 0.35
CA SER A 135 -18.08 -8.46 -0.33
C SER A 135 -19.48 -9.07 -0.45
N ARG A 136 -19.61 -10.40 -0.61
CA ARG A 136 -20.89 -11.11 -0.55
C ARG A 136 -21.48 -11.14 0.87
N GLY A 137 -20.63 -11.10 1.89
CA GLY A 137 -21.02 -11.13 3.30
C GLY A 137 -21.54 -9.80 3.87
N LYS A 138 -21.49 -8.68 3.12
CA LYS A 138 -21.78 -7.31 3.59
C LYS A 138 -20.88 -6.80 4.75
N ILE A 139 -19.66 -7.33 4.88
CA ILE A 139 -18.78 -6.99 6.04
C ILE A 139 -17.80 -5.84 5.74
N LYS A 140 -17.57 -5.46 4.46
CA LYS A 140 -16.79 -4.26 4.12
C LYS A 140 -17.42 -3.43 3.01
N SER A 141 -17.41 -2.10 3.18
CA SER A 141 -17.53 -1.12 2.10
C SER A 141 -16.31 -1.26 1.17
N HIS A 142 -16.54 -1.13 -0.14
CA HIS A 142 -15.64 -1.54 -1.21
C HIS A 142 -14.21 -1.00 -1.08
N HIS A 143 -13.28 -1.87 -0.67
CA HIS A 143 -11.84 -1.63 -0.76
C HIS A 143 -11.21 -2.72 -1.62
N ASN A 144 -11.27 -2.52 -2.93
CA ASN A 144 -10.30 -2.99 -3.94
C ASN A 144 -10.84 -2.56 -5.30
N VAL A 145 -10.68 -1.27 -5.67
CA VAL A 145 -10.89 -0.74 -7.04
C VAL A 145 -12.28 -1.05 -7.69
N GLY A 146 -13.21 -1.70 -6.98
CA GLY A 146 -14.58 -2.01 -7.41
C GLY A 146 -15.51 -0.79 -7.43
N GLY A 147 -14.94 0.40 -7.24
CA GLY A 147 -15.58 1.68 -7.45
C GLY A 147 -15.09 2.40 -8.70
N LEU A 148 -14.36 1.73 -9.60
CA LEU A 148 -14.10 2.32 -10.92
C LEU A 148 -15.46 2.61 -11.56
N PRO A 149 -15.76 3.88 -11.87
CA PRO A 149 -17.15 4.24 -12.10
C PRO A 149 -17.63 3.59 -13.39
N GLU A 150 -18.90 3.21 -13.44
CA GLU A 150 -19.55 2.63 -14.64
C GLU A 150 -19.22 3.43 -15.92
N ARG A 151 -18.92 4.73 -15.77
CA ARG A 151 -18.49 5.65 -16.83
C ARG A 151 -17.23 5.26 -17.59
N LEU A 152 -16.38 4.36 -17.08
CA LEU A 152 -15.20 3.89 -17.81
C LEU A 152 -15.50 2.82 -18.87
N ASN A 153 -16.65 2.15 -18.80
CA ASN A 153 -17.07 1.11 -19.76
C ASN A 153 -15.98 0.05 -20.06
N LEU A 154 -15.15 -0.28 -19.06
CA LEU A 154 -14.10 -1.29 -19.16
C LEU A 154 -14.65 -2.67 -18.78
N ARG A 155 -14.24 -3.70 -19.51
CA ARG A 155 -14.56 -5.10 -19.17
C ARG A 155 -13.55 -5.62 -18.15
N LEU A 156 -14.05 -6.12 -17.02
CA LEU A 156 -13.23 -6.58 -15.92
C LEU A 156 -12.61 -7.97 -16.18
N ILE A 157 -11.34 -8.14 -15.82
CA ILE A 157 -10.62 -9.43 -15.82
C ILE A 157 -9.88 -9.55 -14.47
N GLU A 158 -10.14 -10.65 -13.74
CA GLU A 158 -9.57 -10.91 -12.41
C GLU A 158 -8.80 -12.25 -12.41
N PRO A 159 -7.53 -12.27 -12.86
CA PRO A 159 -6.82 -13.52 -13.13
C PRO A 159 -6.45 -14.32 -11.87
N VAL A 160 -6.54 -13.72 -10.69
CA VAL A 160 -6.21 -14.36 -9.40
C VAL A 160 -7.42 -14.46 -8.46
N ARG A 161 -8.63 -14.32 -9.01
CA ARG A 161 -9.91 -14.27 -8.27
C ARG A 161 -10.14 -15.45 -7.32
N ASP A 162 -9.69 -16.63 -7.71
CA ASP A 162 -9.94 -17.88 -6.97
C ASP A 162 -8.81 -18.26 -6.00
N LEU A 163 -7.74 -17.46 -5.94
CA LEU A 163 -6.57 -17.73 -5.10
C LEU A 163 -6.68 -17.11 -3.71
N TYR A 164 -6.11 -17.78 -2.71
CA TYR A 164 -5.86 -17.25 -1.38
C TYR A 164 -4.54 -16.47 -1.30
N LYS A 165 -4.30 -15.79 -0.17
CA LYS A 165 -3.18 -14.86 -0.05
C LYS A 165 -1.82 -15.54 -0.12
N ASP A 166 -1.66 -16.68 0.53
CA ASP A 166 -0.48 -17.53 0.50
C ASP A 166 -0.21 -18.05 -0.92
N GLU A 167 -1.24 -18.51 -1.62
CA GLU A 167 -1.18 -18.94 -3.02
C GLU A 167 -0.70 -17.83 -3.96
N VAL A 168 -1.19 -16.60 -3.79
CA VAL A 168 -0.72 -15.45 -4.58
C VAL A 168 0.74 -15.10 -4.28
N ARG A 169 1.22 -15.28 -3.06
CA ARG A 169 2.65 -15.08 -2.72
C ARG A 169 3.53 -16.13 -3.40
N GLU A 170 3.12 -17.39 -3.38
CA GLU A 170 3.83 -18.47 -4.08
C GLU A 170 3.86 -18.24 -5.59
N LEU A 171 2.72 -17.88 -6.18
CA LEU A 171 2.62 -17.53 -7.59
C LEU A 171 3.51 -16.34 -7.94
N GLY A 172 3.57 -15.32 -7.08
CA GLY A 172 4.47 -14.18 -7.25
C GLY A 172 5.93 -14.59 -7.29
N ARG A 173 6.35 -15.49 -6.39
CA ARG A 173 7.71 -16.06 -6.42
C ARG A 173 7.97 -16.81 -7.74
N GLU A 174 7.03 -17.62 -8.20
CA GLU A 174 7.17 -18.38 -9.44
C GLU A 174 7.24 -17.49 -10.69
N LEU A 175 6.54 -16.36 -10.67
CA LEU A 175 6.59 -15.33 -11.71
C LEU A 175 7.87 -14.49 -11.67
N GLY A 176 8.78 -14.74 -10.71
CA GLY A 176 10.05 -14.05 -10.56
C GLY A 176 9.96 -12.70 -9.84
N LEU A 177 8.85 -12.41 -9.16
CA LEU A 177 8.75 -11.17 -8.37
C LEU A 177 9.78 -11.21 -7.23
N PRO A 178 10.40 -10.06 -6.89
CA PRO A 178 11.33 -9.99 -5.78
C PRO A 178 10.62 -10.28 -4.44
N GLU A 179 11.38 -10.84 -3.50
CA GLU A 179 10.88 -11.14 -2.14
C GLU A 179 10.28 -9.92 -1.45
N LYS A 180 10.86 -8.73 -1.69
CA LYS A 180 10.34 -7.45 -1.18
C LYS A 180 8.94 -7.10 -1.67
N ILE A 181 8.39 -7.79 -2.68
CA ILE A 181 7.00 -7.65 -3.13
C ILE A 181 6.14 -8.76 -2.56
N TYR A 182 6.50 -10.03 -2.76
CA TYR A 182 5.62 -11.14 -2.36
C TYR A 182 5.62 -11.40 -0.84
N ASN A 183 6.68 -11.06 -0.10
CA ASN A 183 6.74 -11.18 1.36
C ASN A 183 6.43 -9.89 2.12
N ARG A 184 6.04 -8.81 1.42
CA ARG A 184 5.83 -7.51 2.06
C ARG A 184 4.63 -7.50 3.02
N MET A 185 4.72 -6.65 4.03
CA MET A 185 3.60 -6.35 4.92
C MET A 185 2.49 -5.60 4.15
N PRO A 186 1.20 -5.86 4.46
CA PRO A 186 0.10 -5.08 3.93
C PRO A 186 0.27 -3.57 4.18
N PHE A 187 -0.06 -2.78 3.17
CA PHE A 187 -0.03 -1.32 3.23
C PHE A 187 -1.39 -0.78 2.78
N PRO A 188 -2.02 0.12 3.55
CA PRO A 188 -3.36 0.59 3.22
C PRO A 188 -3.36 1.43 1.93
N GLY A 189 -4.45 1.39 1.16
CA GLY A 189 -4.59 2.20 -0.06
C GLY A 189 -4.36 3.71 0.15
N PRO A 190 -4.92 4.31 1.21
CA PRO A 190 -4.61 5.70 1.62
C PRO A 190 -3.17 5.94 2.07
N GLY A 191 -2.39 4.88 2.27
CA GLY A 191 -0.99 4.93 2.66
C GLY A 191 -0.74 5.68 3.97
N LEU A 192 0.29 6.53 3.98
CA LEU A 192 0.68 7.33 5.13
C LEU A 192 -0.37 8.38 5.53
N ALA A 193 -1.35 8.71 4.67
CA ALA A 193 -2.39 9.67 5.02
C ALA A 193 -3.19 9.22 6.23
N VAL A 194 -3.47 7.92 6.36
CA VAL A 194 -4.14 7.36 7.54
C VAL A 194 -3.19 7.06 8.70
N ARG A 195 -1.88 7.31 8.55
CA ARG A 195 -0.90 7.22 9.63
C ARG A 195 -0.48 8.59 10.17
N VAL A 196 -1.14 9.64 9.68
CA VAL A 196 -1.06 11.00 10.23
C VAL A 196 -2.41 11.32 10.82
N LEU A 197 -2.48 11.48 12.14
CA LEU A 197 -3.72 11.89 12.80
C LEU A 197 -4.05 13.35 12.49
N GLY A 198 -5.33 13.59 12.22
CA GLY A 198 -5.84 14.88 11.77
C GLY A 198 -5.39 15.24 10.36
N GLU A 199 -5.11 16.54 10.15
CA GLU A 199 -4.78 17.10 8.83
C GLU A 199 -3.44 16.57 8.30
N VAL A 200 -3.46 16.15 7.03
CA VAL A 200 -2.32 15.58 6.31
C VAL A 200 -1.58 16.69 5.55
N THR A 201 -0.36 17.01 5.98
CA THR A 201 0.50 18.02 5.33
C THR A 201 1.81 17.38 4.83
N PRO A 202 2.50 17.97 3.84
CA PRO A 202 3.77 17.45 3.34
C PRO A 202 4.81 17.22 4.45
N GLU A 203 4.87 18.12 5.42
CA GLU A 203 5.81 18.07 6.55
C GLU A 203 5.50 16.87 7.46
N LYS A 204 4.22 16.70 7.83
CA LYS A 204 3.77 15.57 8.65
C LYS A 204 4.00 14.24 7.95
N VAL A 205 3.73 14.17 6.65
CA VAL A 205 3.96 12.98 5.86
C VAL A 205 5.45 12.68 5.74
N ALA A 206 6.32 13.68 5.59
CA ALA A 206 7.76 13.48 5.60
C ALA A 206 8.26 12.88 6.93
N ILE A 207 7.78 13.41 8.06
CA ILE A 207 8.12 12.90 9.40
C ILE A 207 7.70 11.43 9.55
N VAL A 208 6.44 11.10 9.26
CA VAL A 208 5.96 9.71 9.44
C VAL A 208 6.60 8.76 8.43
N ARG A 209 6.95 9.22 7.22
CA ARG A 209 7.64 8.40 6.22
C ARG A 209 9.03 7.97 6.71
N GLU A 210 9.80 8.89 7.25
CA GLU A 210 11.12 8.60 7.84
C GLU A 210 10.99 7.71 9.08
N ALA A 211 10.04 8.01 9.97
CA ALA A 211 9.81 7.19 11.16
C ALA A 211 9.40 5.76 10.80
N ASN A 212 8.55 5.60 9.77
CA ASN A 212 8.12 4.29 9.28
C ASN A 212 9.29 3.50 8.69
N ALA A 213 10.19 4.15 7.94
CA ALA A 213 11.38 3.50 7.41
C ALA A 213 12.28 2.95 8.54
N ILE A 214 12.51 3.74 9.60
CA ILE A 214 13.27 3.29 10.78
C ILE A 214 12.61 2.07 11.45
N VAL A 215 11.29 2.08 11.61
CA VAL A 215 10.56 0.93 12.16
C VAL A 215 10.76 -0.31 11.30
N GLU A 216 10.54 -0.21 9.99
CA GLU A 216 10.72 -1.34 9.06
C GLU A 216 12.15 -1.88 9.09
N GLU A 217 13.16 -1.00 9.05
CA GLU A 217 14.58 -1.37 9.08
C GLU A 217 14.98 -2.10 10.36
N GLU A 218 14.54 -1.64 11.54
CA GLU A 218 14.91 -2.27 12.81
C GLU A 218 14.16 -3.58 13.06
N ILE A 219 12.91 -3.70 12.58
CA ILE A 219 12.16 -4.96 12.58
C ILE A 219 12.82 -5.98 11.65
N GLU A 220 13.23 -5.57 10.45
CA GLU A 220 13.97 -6.42 9.52
C GLU A 220 15.33 -6.85 10.09
N ARG A 221 16.10 -5.91 10.67
CA ARG A 221 17.40 -6.16 11.31
C ARG A 221 17.30 -7.17 12.44
N ALA A 222 16.20 -7.14 13.20
CA ALA A 222 15.93 -8.08 14.28
C ALA A 222 15.45 -9.46 13.80
N GLY A 223 15.28 -9.67 12.49
CA GLY A 223 14.77 -10.92 11.92
C GLY A 223 13.30 -11.18 12.26
N LEU A 224 12.57 -10.17 12.72
CA LEU A 224 11.17 -10.29 13.08
C LEU A 224 10.29 -10.33 11.82
N ARG A 225 9.15 -11.03 11.91
CA ARG A 225 8.20 -11.22 10.81
C ARG A 225 6.75 -10.94 11.28
N PRO A 226 6.45 -9.70 11.70
CA PRO A 226 5.09 -9.34 12.11
C PRO A 226 4.13 -9.35 10.91
N TRP A 227 2.83 -9.33 11.20
CA TRP A 227 1.81 -9.09 10.16
C TRP A 227 1.94 -7.68 9.58
N GLN A 228 2.05 -6.69 10.46
CA GLN A 228 2.31 -5.29 10.12
C GLN A 228 3.19 -4.64 11.20
N ALA A 229 4.10 -3.78 10.76
CA ALA A 229 4.92 -2.91 11.59
C ALA A 229 5.01 -1.53 10.93
N PHE A 230 4.65 -0.48 11.67
CA PHE A 230 4.63 0.88 11.14
C PHE A 230 4.70 1.96 12.22
N ALA A 231 4.94 3.20 11.78
CA ALA A 231 4.88 4.40 12.60
C ALA A 231 3.61 5.21 12.30
N VAL A 232 3.10 5.90 13.32
CA VAL A 232 1.96 6.83 13.26
C VAL A 232 2.36 8.15 13.90
N LEU A 233 2.03 9.26 13.25
CA LEU A 233 2.20 10.61 13.80
C LEU A 233 0.93 11.06 14.53
N LEU A 234 1.03 11.25 15.85
CA LEU A 234 -0.14 11.49 16.70
C LEU A 234 -0.63 12.95 16.72
N GLY A 235 0.22 13.90 16.31
CA GLY A 235 -0.07 15.34 16.46
C GLY A 235 -0.02 15.87 17.90
N VAL A 236 0.28 15.00 18.88
CA VAL A 236 0.49 15.39 20.27
C VAL A 236 1.90 15.96 20.43
N LYS A 237 1.97 17.23 20.85
CA LYS A 237 3.24 17.90 21.11
C LYS A 237 3.80 17.53 22.48
N THR A 238 5.12 17.39 22.56
CA THR A 238 5.86 17.16 23.80
C THR A 238 7.02 18.14 23.91
N VAL A 239 7.40 18.49 25.15
CA VAL A 239 8.58 19.34 25.37
C VAL A 239 9.82 18.48 25.18
N GLY A 240 10.58 18.80 24.14
CA GLY A 240 11.93 18.30 23.93
C GLY A 240 12.98 19.32 24.38
N VAL A 241 14.21 18.83 24.53
CA VAL A 241 15.40 19.67 24.72
C VAL A 241 16.22 19.56 23.44
N GLN A 242 16.50 20.70 22.79
CA GLN A 242 17.39 20.76 21.63
C GLN A 242 18.45 21.83 21.93
N GLY A 243 19.67 21.39 22.26
CA GLY A 243 20.65 22.25 22.92
C GLY A 243 20.17 22.66 24.32
N ASP A 244 20.15 23.96 24.61
CA ASP A 244 19.72 24.52 25.90
C ASP A 244 18.32 25.17 25.88
N ILE A 245 17.56 25.03 24.78
CA ILE A 245 16.25 25.68 24.59
C ILE A 245 15.13 24.63 24.51
N ARG A 246 13.98 24.95 25.12
CA ARG A 246 12.76 24.14 25.04
C ARG A 246 12.15 24.25 23.64
N ALA A 247 11.89 23.11 23.00
CA ALA A 247 11.19 23.04 21.72
C ALA A 247 9.99 22.08 21.83
N TYR A 248 8.87 22.44 21.19
CA TYR A 248 7.72 21.54 21.07
C TYR A 248 7.91 20.62 19.88
N LYS A 249 7.98 19.32 20.16
CA LYS A 249 8.23 18.27 19.17
C LYS A 249 7.04 17.33 19.06
N GLU A 250 6.93 16.64 17.94
CA GLU A 250 5.91 15.63 17.66
C GLU A 250 6.10 14.36 18.49
N THR A 251 5.03 13.57 18.56
CA THR A 251 5.01 12.23 19.15
C THR A 251 4.69 11.19 18.08
N ILE A 252 5.53 10.16 17.99
CA ILE A 252 5.30 8.98 17.14
C ILE A 252 4.78 7.83 18.00
N ALA A 253 3.77 7.11 17.50
CA ALA A 253 3.43 5.77 17.99
C ALA A 253 3.98 4.72 17.04
N VAL A 254 4.58 3.67 17.60
CA VAL A 254 5.02 2.47 16.89
C VAL A 254 3.97 1.39 17.09
N ARG A 255 3.50 0.81 15.99
CA ARG A 255 2.50 -0.27 15.98
C ARG A 255 3.12 -1.49 15.33
N VAL A 256 3.24 -2.58 16.09
CA VAL A 256 3.72 -3.88 15.59
C VAL A 256 2.76 -4.95 16.05
N VAL A 257 2.20 -5.70 15.11
CA VAL A 257 1.16 -6.70 15.40
C VAL A 257 1.44 -8.04 14.74
N GLU A 258 1.05 -9.10 15.43
CA GLU A 258 0.98 -10.46 14.89
C GLU A 258 -0.48 -10.78 14.58
N SER A 259 -0.72 -11.37 13.42
CA SER A 259 -2.07 -11.73 12.96
C SER A 259 -1.96 -12.80 11.87
N LEU A 260 -3.02 -13.60 11.71
CA LEU A 260 -3.16 -14.55 10.62
C LEU A 260 -3.76 -13.90 9.37
N ASP A 261 -4.79 -13.08 9.55
CA ASP A 261 -5.66 -12.56 8.48
C ASP A 261 -6.07 -11.08 8.68
N GLY A 262 -5.61 -10.44 9.76
CA GLY A 262 -5.99 -9.08 10.14
C GLY A 262 -7.33 -8.96 10.85
N MET A 263 -8.12 -10.03 11.02
CA MET A 263 -9.43 -9.98 11.73
C MET A 263 -9.24 -9.85 13.25
N THR A 264 -8.29 -10.59 13.81
CA THR A 264 -7.79 -10.43 15.19
C THR A 264 -6.28 -10.20 15.15
N ALA A 265 -5.74 -9.44 16.08
CA ALA A 265 -4.30 -9.17 16.11
C ALA A 265 -3.81 -8.93 17.54
N ASN A 266 -2.63 -9.46 17.86
CA ASN A 266 -1.98 -9.22 19.13
C ASN A 266 -0.88 -8.17 18.95
N ALA A 267 -0.75 -7.25 19.90
CA ALA A 267 0.44 -6.42 19.98
C ALA A 267 1.65 -7.33 20.16
N MET A 268 2.64 -7.22 19.28
CA MET A 268 3.79 -8.11 19.27
C MET A 268 4.63 -7.88 20.54
N ASN A 269 5.16 -8.94 21.14
CA ASN A 269 6.15 -8.82 22.21
C ASN A 269 7.54 -8.56 21.59
N VAL A 270 7.74 -7.35 21.06
CA VAL A 270 9.01 -6.94 20.43
C VAL A 270 10.10 -6.86 21.51
N PRO A 271 11.30 -7.43 21.30
CA PRO A 271 12.40 -7.32 22.25
C PRO A 271 12.66 -5.85 22.62
N PHE A 272 12.75 -5.57 23.92
CA PHE A 272 12.85 -4.20 24.42
C PHE A 272 14.05 -3.43 23.82
N GLU A 273 15.16 -4.12 23.55
CA GLU A 273 16.32 -3.55 22.85
C GLU A 273 16.03 -3.07 21.42
N VAL A 274 15.10 -3.70 20.70
CA VAL A 274 14.67 -3.27 19.37
C VAL A 274 13.80 -2.01 19.51
N LEU A 275 12.89 -1.99 20.49
CA LEU A 275 12.08 -0.80 20.80
C LEU A 275 12.95 0.40 21.21
N GLN A 276 13.99 0.19 22.02
CA GLN A 276 14.94 1.23 22.39
C GLN A 276 15.71 1.78 21.20
N ARG A 277 16.15 0.90 20.28
CA ARG A 277 16.81 1.31 19.02
C ARG A 277 15.88 2.15 18.15
N ILE A 278 14.65 1.69 17.94
CA ILE A 278 13.63 2.43 17.18
C ILE A 278 13.42 3.82 17.81
N ALA A 279 13.19 3.89 19.13
CA ALA A 279 12.96 5.15 19.81
C ALA A 279 14.16 6.10 19.72
N PHE A 280 15.38 5.59 19.88
CA PHE A 280 16.61 6.35 19.77
C PHE A 280 16.81 6.90 18.35
N ARG A 281 16.70 6.04 17.33
CA ARG A 281 16.86 6.45 15.92
C ARG A 281 15.82 7.49 15.52
N ILE A 282 14.54 7.27 15.83
CA ILE A 282 13.47 8.24 15.51
C ILE A 282 13.76 9.61 16.15
N THR A 283 14.13 9.67 17.43
CA THR A 283 14.34 10.96 18.12
C THR A 283 15.68 11.64 17.80
N SER A 284 16.67 10.91 17.30
CA SER A 284 17.99 11.45 16.93
C SER A 284 18.10 11.80 15.44
N GLU A 285 17.48 11.01 14.56
CA GLU A 285 17.53 11.18 13.10
C GLU A 285 16.41 12.11 12.59
N ILE A 286 15.30 12.26 13.34
CA ILE A 286 14.16 13.10 12.94
C ILE A 286 14.01 14.25 13.96
N PRO A 287 14.58 15.45 13.68
CA PRO A 287 14.66 16.54 14.65
C PRO A 287 13.30 16.99 15.21
N ASP A 288 12.24 16.88 14.42
CA ASP A 288 10.88 17.29 14.79
C ASP A 288 10.20 16.33 15.79
N VAL A 289 10.76 15.14 16.05
CA VAL A 289 10.16 14.14 16.95
C VAL A 289 10.86 14.16 18.31
N GLY A 290 10.08 14.22 19.39
CA GLY A 290 10.60 14.30 20.76
C GLY A 290 10.17 13.15 21.67
N ARG A 291 9.23 12.33 21.22
CA ARG A 291 8.74 11.19 22.00
C ARG A 291 8.27 10.07 21.07
N VAL A 292 8.55 8.84 21.50
CA VAL A 292 8.10 7.63 20.83
C VAL A 292 7.35 6.78 21.83
N LEU A 293 6.19 6.27 21.42
CA LEU A 293 5.32 5.36 22.18
C LEU A 293 5.22 4.03 21.44
N TYR A 294 4.91 2.96 22.15
CA TYR A 294 4.62 1.65 21.57
C TYR A 294 3.19 1.24 21.93
N ASP A 295 2.39 0.87 20.94
CA ASP A 295 1.00 0.45 21.16
C ASP A 295 0.93 -1.03 21.59
N ILE A 296 0.43 -1.23 22.81
CA ILE A 296 0.27 -2.53 23.46
C ILE A 296 -1.16 -3.08 23.40
N THR A 297 -2.04 -2.45 22.63
CA THR A 297 -3.48 -2.78 22.59
C THR A 297 -3.77 -3.86 21.56
N ASN A 298 -4.43 -4.95 21.94
CA ASN A 298 -4.84 -5.99 20.99
C ASN A 298 -6.05 -5.54 20.15
N LYS A 299 -6.30 -6.28 19.06
CA LYS A 299 -7.55 -6.25 18.28
C LYS A 299 -8.32 -7.55 18.52
N PRO A 300 -9.49 -7.51 19.17
CA PRO A 300 -10.13 -6.37 19.87
C PRO A 300 -9.41 -5.98 21.19
N PRO A 301 -9.66 -4.78 21.78
CA PRO A 301 -10.70 -3.81 21.45
C PRO A 301 -10.34 -2.77 20.37
N ALA A 302 -9.05 -2.64 20.02
CA ALA A 302 -8.60 -1.64 19.05
C ALA A 302 -8.70 -2.13 17.60
N THR A 303 -8.45 -1.23 16.66
CA THR A 303 -8.07 -1.56 15.27
C THR A 303 -6.55 -1.72 15.14
N ILE A 304 -6.07 -2.12 13.96
CA ILE A 304 -4.62 -2.14 13.69
C ILE A 304 -4.13 -0.72 13.42
N GLU A 305 -4.77 -0.01 12.49
CA GLU A 305 -4.46 1.38 12.12
C GLU A 305 -4.99 2.39 13.16
N PHE A 306 -4.46 3.61 13.10
CA PHE A 306 -4.77 4.76 13.96
C PHE A 306 -5.29 5.90 13.08
N GLU A 307 -6.59 6.14 13.09
CA GLU A 307 -7.23 7.10 12.18
C GLU A 307 -8.09 8.12 12.94
#